data_AF-A0A534W9F6-F1
#
_entry.id   AF-A0A534W9F6-F1
#
_cell.length_a   1.000
_cell.length_b   1.000
_cell.length_c   1.000
_cell.angle_alpha   90.00
_cell.angle_beta   90.00
_cell.angle_gamma   90.00
#
_symmetry.space_group_name_H-M   'P 1'
#
loop_
_entity.id
_entity.type
_entity.pdbx_description
1 polymer ?
#
loop_
_entity_poly.entity_id
_entity_poly.type
_entity_poly.pdbx_seq_one_letter_code
_entity_poly.pdbx_strand_id
1 'polypeptide(L)' 'MVADMQARMTQALLAAMFLVAAARPEPGQPAPPFTLDSSAGKPVSLKDLRGRSVVVAFFPKAFTSG' A
#
# COMPACT_ATOMS: atom_id res chain seq x y z
N MET A 1 -33.64 -9.68 8.73
CA MET A 1 -32.53 -9.89 9.68
C MET A 1 -31.25 -10.43 9.02
N VAL A 2 -31.34 -11.39 8.08
CA VAL A 2 -30.17 -11.97 7.39
C VAL A 2 -29.54 -11.03 6.34
N ALA A 3 -30.33 -10.26 5.58
CA ALA A 3 -29.82 -9.37 4.53
C ALA A 3 -29.04 -8.15 5.07
N ASP A 4 -29.45 -7.61 6.22
CA ASP A 4 -28.73 -6.50 6.91
C ASP A 4 -27.34 -6.96 7.39
N MET A 5 -27.23 -8.21 7.82
CA MET A 5 -25.95 -8.81 8.24
C MET A 5 -24.98 -9.04 7.06
N GLN A 6 -25.50 -9.41 5.88
CA GLN A 6 -24.70 -9.54 4.65
C GLN A 6 -24.17 -8.18 4.16
N ALA A 7 -24.98 -7.12 4.24
CA ALA A 7 -24.59 -5.76 3.87
C ALA A 7 -23.54 -5.19 4.84
N ARG A 8 -23.71 -5.39 6.15
CA ARG A 8 -22.71 -4.98 7.15
C ARG A 8 -21.42 -5.78 7.06
N MET A 9 -21.47 -7.07 6.75
CA MET A 9 -20.27 -7.89 6.50
C MET A 9 -19.51 -7.46 5.25
N THR A 10 -20.20 -7.16 4.15
CA THR A 10 -19.54 -6.67 2.92
C THR A 10 -18.97 -5.27 3.07
N GLN A 11 -19.66 -4.37 3.79
CA GLN A 11 -19.13 -3.05 4.14
C GLN A 11 -17.94 -3.13 5.11
N ALA A 12 -17.96 -4.05 6.09
CA ALA A 12 -16.82 -4.28 6.97
C ALA A 12 -15.61 -4.86 6.22
N LEU A 13 -15.83 -5.71 5.21
CA LEU A 13 -14.76 -6.22 4.35
C LEU A 13 -14.16 -5.11 3.47
N LEU A 14 -14.99 -4.23 2.88
CA LEU A 14 -14.53 -3.06 2.12
C LEU A 14 -13.77 -2.04 3.00
N ALA A 15 -14.26 -1.79 4.22
CA ALA A 15 -13.61 -0.92 5.18
C ALA A 15 -12.28 -1.50 5.67
N ALA A 16 -12.19 -2.81 5.93
CA ALA A 16 -10.94 -3.49 6.26
C ALA A 16 -9.92 -3.42 5.09
N MET A 17 -10.37 -3.49 3.84
CA MET A 17 -9.49 -3.27 2.68
C MET A 17 -8.98 -1.83 2.55
N PHE A 18 -9.70 -0.84 3.09
CA PHE A 18 -9.25 0.57 3.12
C PHE A 18 -8.49 0.96 4.40
N LEU A 19 -8.74 0.31 5.54
CA LEU A 19 -8.09 0.59 6.82
C LEU A 19 -6.64 0.07 6.89
N VAL A 20 -6.26 -0.89 6.02
CA VAL A 20 -4.88 -1.38 5.90
C VAL A 20 -3.91 -0.31 5.39
N ALA A 21 -4.40 0.77 4.77
CA ALA A 21 -3.54 1.87 4.29
C ALA A 21 -2.85 2.67 5.42
N ALA A 22 -3.32 2.55 6.67
CA ALA A 22 -2.80 3.32 7.80
C ALA A 22 -1.97 2.49 8.81
N ALA A 23 -1.88 1.17 8.63
CA ALA A 23 -1.12 0.30 9.53
C ALA A 23 0.37 0.25 9.14
N ARG A 24 1.27 0.24 10.11
CA ARG A 24 2.70 0.03 9.88
C ARG A 24 2.91 -1.35 9.24
N PRO A 25 3.73 -1.49 8.18
CA PRO A 25 4.04 -2.80 7.63
C PRO A 25 4.73 -3.69 8.67
N GLU A 26 4.25 -4.92 8.81
CA GLU A 26 4.80 -5.92 9.73
C GLU A 26 5.49 -7.05 8.94
N PRO A 27 6.52 -7.71 9.50
CA PRO A 27 7.16 -8.85 8.86
C PRO A 27 6.18 -9.97 8.49
N GLY A 28 6.37 -10.57 7.32
CA GLY A 28 5.53 -11.67 6.81
C GLY A 28 4.20 -11.23 6.19
N GLN A 29 3.78 -9.98 6.37
CA GLN A 29 2.61 -9.46 5.67
C GLN A 29 2.93 -9.07 4.22
N PRO A 30 1.99 -9.21 3.28
CA PRO A 30 2.15 -8.67 1.93
C PRO A 30 2.40 -7.16 1.98
N ALA A 31 3.40 -6.70 1.23
CA ALA A 31 3.66 -5.27 1.10
C ALA A 31 2.45 -4.55 0.44
N PRO A 32 1.98 -3.42 0.99
CA PRO A 32 0.89 -2.66 0.40
C PRO A 32 1.22 -2.22 -1.04
N PRO A 33 0.24 -2.26 -1.96
CA PRO A 33 0.45 -1.75 -3.30
C PRO A 33 0.61 -0.23 -3.28
N PHE A 34 1.61 0.27 -4.00
CA PHE A 34 1.75 1.70 -4.27
C PHE A 34 2.36 1.93 -5.66
N THR A 35 2.14 3.13 -6.17
CA THR A 35 2.74 3.64 -7.40
C THR A 35 3.27 5.03 -7.10
N LEU A 36 4.52 5.30 -7.50
CA LEU A 36 5.18 6.59 -7.32
C LEU A 36 5.60 7.15 -8.68
N ASP A 37 5.57 8.47 -8.80
CA ASP A 37 6.20 9.15 -9.91
C ASP A 37 7.72 8.95 -9.85
N SER A 38 8.31 8.67 -11.00
CA SER A 38 9.76 8.55 -11.15
C SER A 38 10.33 9.81 -11.75
N SER A 39 11.56 10.17 -11.37
CA SER A 39 12.36 11.19 -12.04
C SER A 39 12.66 10.85 -13.52
N ALA A 40 12.52 9.59 -13.92
CA ALA A 40 12.63 9.16 -15.32
C ALA A 40 11.35 9.42 -16.16
N GLY A 41 10.32 10.03 -15.57
CA GLY A 41 9.09 10.43 -16.27
C GLY A 41 8.07 9.30 -16.50
N LYS A 42 8.31 8.10 -15.96
CA LYS A 42 7.35 7.00 -15.98
C LYS A 42 7.03 6.56 -14.55
N PRO A 43 5.74 6.46 -14.16
CA PRO A 43 5.39 5.93 -12.85
C PRO A 43 5.92 4.52 -12.64
N VAL A 44 6.34 4.22 -11.41
CA VAL A 44 6.82 2.90 -11.01
C VAL A 44 5.86 2.34 -9.97
N SER A 45 5.31 1.15 -10.22
CA SER A 45 4.46 0.46 -9.26
C SER A 45 5.21 -0.69 -8.59
N LEU A 46 4.94 -0.94 -7.31
CA LEU A 46 5.56 -2.07 -6.59
C LEU A 46 5.30 -3.41 -7.29
N LYS A 47 4.12 -3.58 -7.91
CA LYS A 47 3.74 -4.78 -8.66
C LYS A 47 4.65 -5.08 -9.85
N ASP A 48 5.29 -4.05 -10.43
CA ASP A 48 6.14 -4.18 -11.62
C ASP A 48 7.53 -4.74 -11.25
N LEU A 49 7.88 -4.76 -9.95
CA LEU A 49 9.16 -5.24 -9.41
C LEU A 49 9.08 -6.67 -8.82
N ARG A 50 7.98 -7.40 -9.06
CA ARG A 50 7.80 -8.77 -8.55
C ARG A 50 8.90 -9.72 -9.05
N GLY A 51 9.17 -10.76 -8.25
CA GLY A 51 10.24 -11.73 -8.52
C GLY A 51 11.64 -11.23 -8.13
N ARG A 52 11.74 -10.06 -7.48
CA ARG A 52 12.98 -9.48 -6.99
C ARG A 52 12.85 -9.12 -5.52
N SER A 53 13.96 -9.15 -4.79
CA SER A 53 14.04 -8.50 -3.47
C SER A 53 14.06 -6.99 -3.65
N VAL A 54 13.15 -6.28 -3.00
CA VAL A 54 13.00 -4.83 -3.10
C VAL A 54 13.21 -4.20 -1.73
N VAL A 55 14.02 -3.15 -1.66
CA VAL A 55 14.22 -2.34 -0.45
C VAL A 55 13.54 -0.99 -0.67
N VAL A 56 12.71 -0.57 0.28
CA VAL A 56 12.05 0.74 0.26
C VAL A 56 12.71 1.63 1.31
N ALA A 57 13.26 2.76 0.87
CA ALA A 57 13.90 3.74 1.74
C ALA A 57 13.16 5.08 1.66
N PHE A 58 12.90 5.69 2.82
CA PHE A 58 12.23 6.99 2.93
C PHE A 58 13.25 8.07 3.30
N PHE A 59 13.32 9.15 2.49
CA PHE A 59 14.23 10.28 2.68
C PHE A 59 13.42 11.57 2.87
N PRO A 60 13.09 11.99 4.10
CA PRO A 60 12.21 13.16 4.36
C PRO A 60 12.74 14.47 3.78
N LYS A 61 14.06 14.58 3.63
CA LYS A 61 14.77 15.74 3.10
C LYS A 61 15.68 15.33 1.93
N ALA A 62 15.12 14.60 0.98
CA ALA A 62 15.87 14.22 -0.22
C ALA A 62 16.33 15.49 -0.97
N PHE A 63 17.59 15.50 -1.40
CA PHE A 63 18.17 16.56 -2.24
C PHE A 63 18.21 17.98 -1.62
N THR A 64 18.23 18.10 -0.29
CA THR A 64 18.40 19.39 0.41
C THR A 64 19.79 19.52 1.02
N SER A 65 20.28 20.76 1.22
CA SER A 65 21.54 21.03 1.94
C SER A 65 21.45 20.88 3.46
N GLY A 66 20.24 20.85 4.04
CA GLY A 66 19.98 20.78 5.49
C GLY A 66 18.73 21.52 5.91
#